data_AF-A0A0B4CRX6-F1
#
_entry.id   AF-A0A0B4CRX6-F1
#
_cell.length_a   1.000
_cell.length_b   1.000
_cell.length_c   1.000
_cell.angle_alpha   90.00
_cell.angle_beta   90.00
_cell.angle_gamma   90.00
#
_symmetry.space_group_name_H-M   'P 1'
#
loop_
_entity.id
_entity.type
_entity.pdbx_description
1 polymer ?
#
loop_
_entity_poly.entity_id
_entity_poly.type
_entity_poly.pdbx_seq_one_letter_code
_entity_poly.pdbx_strand_id
1 'polypeptide(L)'
;MTGFADWMLVFSLDLLVLGAFLLVGSRRPMAWLPLLWLTIALGVVRGIADDVYMIARGYPPLPFLGFIILHAAIIAWGVLAWRGVRRQTGARLSPR
;
A
#
# COMPACT_ATOMS: atom_id res chain seq x y z
N MET A 1 -18.41 16.22 12.55
CA MET A 1 -18.56 15.40 11.32
C MET A 1 -17.57 15.77 10.22
N THR A 2 -17.00 16.99 10.20
CA THR A 2 -16.01 17.42 9.18
C THR A 2 -14.67 16.69 9.28
N GLY A 3 -14.13 16.49 10.48
CA GLY A 3 -12.79 15.90 10.65
C GLY A 3 -12.61 14.49 10.06
N PHE A 4 -13.65 13.66 10.01
CA PHE A 4 -13.58 12.35 9.34
C PHE A 4 -13.50 12.50 7.82
N ALA A 5 -14.28 13.41 7.25
CA ALA A 5 -14.25 13.70 5.82
C ALA A 5 -12.91 14.34 5.41
N ASP A 6 -12.39 15.26 6.22
CA ASP A 6 -11.08 15.89 6.00
C ASP A 6 -9.95 14.84 6.06
N TRP A 7 -9.99 13.93 7.04
CA TRP A 7 -9.06 12.82 7.14
C TRP A 7 -9.15 11.88 5.93
N MET A 8 -10.37 11.51 5.52
CA MET A 8 -10.58 10.68 4.33
C MET A 8 -10.05 11.35 3.06
N LEU A 9 -10.21 12.66 2.92
CA LEU A 9 -9.69 13.41 1.79
C LEU A 9 -8.16 13.35 1.74
N VAL A 10 -7.47 13.69 2.85
CA VAL A 10 -6.01 13.64 2.92
C VAL A 10 -5.50 12.23 2.64
N PHE A 11 -6.12 11.22 3.25
CA PHE A 11 -5.80 9.82 3.00
C PHE A 11 -5.94 9.43 1.52
N SER A 12 -7.02 9.87 0.87
CA SER A 12 -7.27 9.58 -0.55
C SER A 12 -6.24 10.27 -1.45
N LEU A 13 -5.82 11.49 -1.11
CA LEU A 13 -4.76 12.21 -1.82
C LEU A 13 -3.40 11.50 -1.69
N ASP A 14 -3.04 11.04 -0.49
CA ASP A 14 -1.83 10.25 -0.26
C ASP A 14 -1.83 8.98 -1.14
N LEU A 15 -2.96 8.26 -1.19
CA LEU A 15 -3.12 7.07 -2.04
C LEU A 15 -3.04 7.40 -3.53
N LEU A 16 -3.65 8.50 -3.97
CA LEU A 16 -3.61 8.95 -5.36
C LEU A 16 -2.17 9.24 -5.80
N VAL A 17 -1.42 9.97 -4.98
CA VAL A 17 -0.01 10.29 -5.26
C VAL A 17 0.82 9.01 -5.32
N LEU A 18 0.79 8.16 -4.29
CA LEU A 18 1.54 6.90 -4.27
C LEU A 18 1.18 6.02 -5.47
N GLY A 19 -0.11 5.88 -5.77
CA GLY A 19 -0.60 5.12 -6.91
C GLY A 19 -0.10 5.66 -8.24
N ALA A 20 -0.14 6.98 -8.44
CA ALA A 20 0.36 7.62 -9.66
C ALA A 20 1.86 7.35 -9.87
N PHE A 21 2.68 7.50 -8.82
CA PHE A 21 4.10 7.22 -8.90
C PHE A 21 4.39 5.72 -9.15
N LEU A 22 3.64 4.81 -8.52
CA LEU A 22 3.77 3.37 -8.78
C LEU A 22 3.36 3.01 -10.22
N LEU A 23 2.33 3.64 -10.77
CA LEU A 23 1.92 3.46 -12.16
C LEU A 23 3.01 3.92 -13.13
N VAL A 24 3.64 5.06 -12.88
CA VAL A 24 4.79 5.53 -13.67
C VAL A 24 5.97 4.56 -13.52
N GLY A 25 6.29 4.18 -12.28
CA GLY A 25 7.41 3.30 -11.94
C GLY A 25 7.26 1.86 -12.45
N SER A 26 6.03 1.43 -12.75
CA SER A 26 5.74 0.08 -13.29
C SER A 26 6.49 -0.23 -14.58
N ARG A 27 6.88 0.79 -15.35
CA ARG A 27 7.67 0.64 -16.59
C ARG A 27 9.15 0.32 -16.33
N ARG A 28 9.67 0.60 -15.13
CA ARG A 28 11.06 0.35 -14.73
C ARG A 28 11.09 -0.25 -13.31
N PRO A 29 10.46 -1.41 -13.08
CA PRO A 29 10.08 -1.85 -11.75
C PRO A 29 11.27 -1.99 -10.79
N MET A 30 12.44 -2.41 -11.28
CA MET A 30 13.66 -2.54 -10.47
C MET A 30 14.13 -1.21 -9.87
N ALA A 31 14.04 -0.11 -10.61
CA ALA A 31 14.46 1.21 -10.12
C ALA A 31 13.48 1.79 -9.10
N TRP A 32 12.24 1.30 -9.07
CA TRP A 32 11.15 1.79 -8.23
C TRP A 32 10.78 0.84 -7.08
N LEU A 33 11.57 -0.24 -6.88
CA LEU A 33 11.38 -1.16 -5.76
C LEU A 33 11.35 -0.46 -4.39
N PRO A 34 12.18 0.56 -4.09
CA PRO A 34 12.07 1.28 -2.83
C PRO A 34 10.69 1.91 -2.61
N LEU A 35 10.07 2.48 -3.65
CA LEU A 35 8.73 3.06 -3.54
C LEU A 35 7.64 1.99 -3.31
N LEU A 36 7.78 0.82 -3.95
CA LEU A 36 6.89 -0.32 -3.70
C LEU A 36 6.96 -0.75 -2.24
N TRP A 37 8.17 -0.91 -1.70
CA TRP A 37 8.36 -1.28 -0.30
C TRP A 37 7.91 -0.20 0.67
N LEU A 38 8.12 1.08 0.34
CA LEU A 38 7.57 2.19 1.12
C LEU A 38 6.03 2.11 1.17
N THR A 39 5.38 1.83 0.04
CA THR A 39 3.92 1.69 -0.02
C THR A 39 3.42 0.54 0.84
N ILE A 40 4.11 -0.60 0.81
CA ILE A 40 3.81 -1.75 1.68
C ILE A 40 3.99 -1.39 3.16
N ALA A 41 5.11 -0.75 3.52
CA ALA A 41 5.39 -0.34 4.88
C ALA A 41 4.36 0.66 5.42
N LEU A 42 3.96 1.65 4.60
CA LEU A 42 2.90 2.59 4.93
C LEU A 42 1.56 1.88 5.12
N GLY A 43 1.23 0.91 4.27
CA GLY A 43 0.01 0.10 4.43
C GLY A 43 -0.01 -0.69 5.74
N VAL A 44 1.14 -1.19 6.20
CA VAL A 44 1.25 -1.93 7.47
C VAL A 44 1.14 -0.98 8.67
N VAL A 45 1.94 0.10 8.67
CA VAL A 45 2.08 0.98 9.84
C VAL A 45 0.95 2.00 9.91
N ARG A 46 0.81 2.84 8.87
CA ARG A 46 -0.21 3.90 8.85
C ARG A 46 -1.59 3.40 8.46
N GLY A 47 -1.68 2.23 7.82
CA GLY A 47 -2.96 1.58 7.53
C GLY A 47 -3.40 0.69 8.67
N ILE A 48 -2.94 -0.57 8.64
CA ILE A 48 -3.44 -1.61 9.55
C ILE A 48 -3.15 -1.30 11.03
N ALA A 49 -1.93 -0.91 11.38
CA ALA A 49 -1.59 -0.69 12.79
C ALA A 49 -2.30 0.54 13.38
N ASP A 50 -2.48 1.61 12.60
CA ASP A 50 -3.26 2.79 13.00
C ASP A 50 -4.75 2.44 13.16
N ASP A 51 -5.34 1.70 12.21
CA ASP A 51 -6.73 1.23 12.30
C ASP A 51 -6.97 0.38 13.55
N VAL A 52 -6.06 -0.56 13.85
CA VAL A 52 -6.12 -1.39 15.06
C VAL A 52 -5.99 -0.52 16.32
N TYR A 53 -5.09 0.46 16.31
CA TYR A 53 -4.93 1.40 17.41
C TYR A 53 -6.21 2.21 17.64
N MET A 54 -6.85 2.74 16.60
CA MET A 54 -8.10 3.50 16.71
C MET A 54 -9.23 2.63 17.28
N ILE A 55 -9.37 1.39 16.82
CA ILE A 55 -10.32 0.43 17.40
C ILE A 55 -10.03 0.22 18.90
N ALA A 56 -8.76 0.00 19.27
CA ALA A 56 -8.35 -0.18 20.67
C ALA A 56 -8.61 1.06 21.54
N ARG A 57 -8.62 2.26 20.95
CA ARG A 57 -8.96 3.53 21.61
C ARG A 57 -10.48 3.77 21.78
N GLY A 58 -11.32 2.85 21.29
CA GLY A 58 -12.78 2.92 21.44
C GLY A 58 -13.51 3.60 20.29
N TYR A 59 -12.85 3.82 19.15
CA TYR A 59 -13.55 4.31 17.96
C TYR A 59 -14.46 3.22 17.35
N PRO A 60 -15.58 3.58 16.69
CA PRO A 60 -16.49 2.62 16.08
C PRO A 60 -15.75 1.72 15.08
N PRO A 61 -15.78 0.38 15.23
CA PRO A 61 -14.84 -0.50 14.52
C PRO A 61 -15.14 -0.69 13.03
N LEU A 62 -16.40 -0.53 12.61
CA LEU A 62 -16.84 -0.85 11.26
C LEU A 62 -16.05 -0.15 10.14
N PRO A 63 -15.83 1.19 10.16
CA PRO A 63 -15.02 1.86 9.13
C PRO A 63 -13.57 1.35 9.10
N PHE A 64 -12.94 1.18 10.27
CA PHE A 64 -11.56 0.73 10.37
C PHE A 64 -11.37 -0.70 9.87
N LEU A 65 -12.33 -1.60 10.11
CA LEU A 65 -12.30 -2.94 9.52
C LEU A 65 -12.34 -2.89 7.98
N GLY A 66 -13.10 -1.97 7.41
CA GLY A 66 -13.10 -1.71 5.96
C GLY A 66 -11.74 -1.24 5.44
N PHE A 67 -11.09 -0.32 6.16
CA PHE A 67 -9.76 0.16 5.80
C PHE A 67 -8.67 -0.90 5.98
N ILE A 68 -8.72 -1.73 7.02
CA ILE A 68 -7.81 -2.87 7.20
C ILE A 68 -7.87 -3.79 5.98
N ILE A 69 -9.07 -4.09 5.47
CA ILE A 69 -9.25 -4.91 4.27
C ILE A 69 -8.61 -4.23 3.05
N LEU A 70 -8.84 -2.92 2.86
CA LEU A 70 -8.23 -2.15 1.79
C LEU A 70 -6.69 -2.19 1.86
N HIS A 71 -6.12 -1.96 3.04
CA HIS A 71 -4.68 -1.99 3.27
C HIS A 71 -4.09 -3.37 3.03
N ALA A 72 -4.74 -4.42 3.51
CA ALA A 72 -4.35 -5.80 3.26
C ALA A 72 -4.32 -6.12 1.76
N ALA A 73 -5.32 -5.63 0.99
CA ALA A 73 -5.35 -5.80 -0.46
C ALA A 73 -4.17 -5.08 -1.15
N ILE A 74 -3.88 -3.83 -0.78
CA ILE A 74 -2.75 -3.05 -1.32
C ILE A 74 -1.42 -3.77 -1.03
N ILE A 75 -1.21 -4.21 0.23
CA ILE A 75 -0.02 -4.95 0.64
C ILE A 75 0.13 -6.25 -0.16
N ALA A 76 -0.95 -7.04 -0.25
CA ALA A 76 -0.96 -8.30 -0.98
C ALA A 76 -0.59 -8.08 -2.46
N TRP A 77 -1.17 -7.07 -3.11
CA TRP A 77 -0.83 -6.71 -4.48
C TRP A 77 0.63 -6.28 -4.63
N GLY A 78 1.14 -5.49 -3.69
CA GLY A 78 2.54 -5.07 -3.69
C GLY A 78 3.50 -6.25 -3.58
N VAL A 79 3.21 -7.21 -2.70
CA VAL A 79 4.00 -8.44 -2.55
C VAL A 79 3.94 -9.30 -3.82
N LEU A 80 2.77 -9.42 -4.45
CA LEU A 80 2.61 -10.14 -5.72
C LEU A 80 3.40 -9.48 -6.86
N ALA A 81 3.32 -8.15 -6.97
CA ALA A 81 4.09 -7.38 -7.94
C ALA A 81 5.60 -7.60 -7.76
N TRP A 82 6.10 -7.52 -6.53
CA TRP A 82 7.50 -7.80 -6.20
C TRP A 82 7.93 -9.22 -6.59
N ARG A 83 7.09 -10.23 -6.29
CA ARG A 83 7.34 -11.62 -6.69
C ARG A 83 7.43 -11.75 -8.22
N GLY A 84 6.58 -11.03 -8.96
CA GLY A 84 6.64 -10.98 -10.43
C GLY A 84 7.96 -10.41 -10.94
N VAL A 85 8.40 -9.27 -10.40
CA VAL A 85 9.67 -8.63 -10.75
C VAL A 85 10.86 -9.55 -10.46
N ARG A 86 10.90 -10.18 -9.29
CA ARG A 86 11.98 -11.12 -8.94
C ARG A 86 12.09 -12.30 -9.90
N ARG A 87 10.96 -12.87 -10.35
CA ARG A 87 10.97 -13.98 -11.32
C ARG A 87 11.52 -13.54 -12.68
N GLN A 88 11.12 -12.35 -13.15
CA GLN A 88 11.60 -11.81 -14.43
C GLN A 88 13.12 -11.55 -14.39
N THR A 89 13.63 -11.01 -13.28
CA THR A 89 15.07 -10.78 -13.11
C THR A 89 15.85 -12.09 -13.05
N GLY A 90 15.36 -13.08 -12.29
CA GLY A 90 16.00 -14.41 -12.23
C GLY A 90 16.04 -15.13 -13.59
N ALA A 91 14.95 -15.04 -14.36
CA ALA A 91 14.90 -15.63 -15.71
C ALA A 91 15.88 -14.95 -16.69
N ARG A 92 16.12 -13.64 -16.58
CA ARG A 92 17.09 -12.93 -17.43
C ARG A 92 18.55 -13.29 -17.13
N LEU A 93 18.87 -13.68 -15.91
CA LEU A 93 20.24 -14.02 -15.49
C LEU A 93 20.63 -15.48 -15.73
N SER A 94 19.66 -16.34 -16.09
CA SER A 94 19.88 -17.72 -16.50
C SER A 94 19.51 -17.91 -17.98
N PRO A 95 20.20 -17.26 -18.94
CA PRO A 95 20.01 -17.58 -20.34
C PRO A 95 20.44 -19.03 -20.55
N ARG A 96 19.52 -19.85 -21.06
CA ARG A 96 19.83 -21.19 -21.55
C ARG A 96 20.72 -21.10 -22.77
#